data_AF-A0A7L4P3T0-F1
#
_entry.id   AF-A0A7L4P3T0-F1
#
_cell.length_a   1.000
_cell.length_b   1.000
_cell.length_c   1.000
_cell.angle_alpha   90.00
_cell.angle_beta   90.00
_cell.angle_gamma   90.00
#
_symmetry.space_group_name_H-M   'P 1'
#
loop_
_entity.id
_entity.type
_entity.pdbx_description
1 polymer ?
#
loop_
_entity_poly.entity_id
_entity_poly.type
_entity_poly.pdbx_seq_one_letter_code
_entity_poly.pdbx_strand_id
1 'polypeptide(L)'
;MKSSEKVHHKGLEIGLPGNYVITLIAYLLALIAAELVTTYVNKTWGLAAHTIILFALLVNAAMVESLDFSNLLRSMMPIPIIRIVGLSIPMMQIKPLYWFPIVAIPLFAASIAIMRSQNLTLEEVGLILGKLPLQLLIATTGFITGIIEFMILRPDPLISQFTPLLLIGGFFILLIATGLAEELLFRGILQTNTMKMIGPAFGLIYTSLVFTTMHIGWIYFADLVFVFSVAMFYGYAFIKTRSILGITLAHGISNSMLFLVMPFVNLAVFGLH
;
A
#
# COMPACT_ATOMS: atom_id res chain seq x y z
N MET A 1 -53.15 20.27 13.78
CA MET A 1 -52.46 19.61 14.92
C MET A 1 -52.67 18.11 14.77
N LYS A 2 -51.60 17.31 14.94
CA LYS A 2 -51.36 15.90 14.54
C LYS A 2 -50.60 15.81 13.22
N SER A 3 -49.52 15.06 13.07
CA SER A 3 -48.54 14.48 13.98
C SER A 3 -47.43 14.00 13.04
N SER A 4 -46.20 14.48 13.23
CA SER A 4 -45.05 14.09 12.41
C SER A 4 -44.61 12.68 12.82
N GLU A 5 -44.68 11.70 11.93
CA GLU A 5 -43.87 10.48 12.03
C GLU A 5 -42.63 10.65 11.15
N LYS A 6 -41.54 11.11 11.76
CA LYS A 6 -40.20 10.94 11.21
C LYS A 6 -39.79 9.49 11.45
N VAL A 7 -39.81 8.69 10.39
CA VAL A 7 -39.19 7.36 10.37
C VAL A 7 -37.68 7.55 10.46
N HIS A 8 -37.12 7.27 11.64
CA HIS A 8 -35.69 7.28 11.87
C HIS A 8 -35.09 5.99 11.30
N HIS A 9 -34.62 6.04 10.05
CA HIS A 9 -33.67 5.03 9.58
C HIS A 9 -32.32 5.31 10.23
N LYS A 10 -31.97 4.55 11.27
CA LYS A 10 -30.59 4.44 11.77
C LYS A 10 -29.75 3.64 10.77
N GLY A 11 -29.51 4.23 9.61
CA GLY A 11 -28.38 3.88 8.76
C GLY A 11 -27.13 4.58 9.32
N LEU A 12 -25.98 3.97 9.16
CA LEU A 12 -24.70 4.62 9.42
C LEU A 12 -24.62 5.87 8.52
N GLU A 13 -24.87 7.07 9.06
CA GLU A 13 -24.85 8.31 8.27
C GLU A 13 -23.42 8.69 7.91
N ILE A 14 -22.83 7.93 6.99
CA ILE A 14 -21.75 8.44 6.15
C ILE A 14 -22.46 9.46 5.26
N GLY A 15 -22.28 10.76 5.50
CA GLY A 15 -22.91 11.87 4.76
C GLY A 15 -22.48 11.98 3.30
N LEU A 16 -22.09 10.87 2.67
CA LEU A 16 -21.64 10.79 1.31
C LEU A 16 -22.74 10.28 0.38
N PRO A 17 -22.81 10.82 -0.85
CA PRO A 17 -23.64 10.27 -1.91
C PRO A 17 -23.36 8.76 -2.09
N GLY A 18 -24.40 7.91 -2.02
CA GLY A 18 -24.26 6.45 -2.08
C GLY A 18 -23.56 5.93 -3.35
N ASN A 19 -23.66 6.69 -4.46
CA ASN A 19 -22.95 6.41 -5.70
C ASN A 19 -21.41 6.46 -5.55
N TYR A 20 -20.86 7.31 -4.68
CA TYR A 20 -19.41 7.36 -4.45
C TYR A 20 -18.92 6.13 -3.71
N VAL A 21 -19.65 5.67 -2.69
CA VAL A 21 -19.33 4.44 -1.97
C VAL A 21 -19.37 3.24 -2.92
N ILE A 22 -20.41 3.13 -3.75
CA ILE A 22 -20.53 2.08 -4.78
C ILE A 22 -19.33 2.13 -5.74
N THR A 23 -18.93 3.33 -6.18
CA THR A 23 -17.79 3.50 -7.09
C THR A 23 -16.48 3.04 -6.46
N LEU A 24 -16.23 3.37 -5.19
CA LEU A 24 -15.03 2.91 -4.48
C LEU A 24 -15.01 1.39 -4.31
N ILE A 25 -16.14 0.79 -3.94
CA ILE A 25 -16.27 -0.67 -3.86
C ILE A 25 -16.02 -1.31 -5.23
N ALA A 26 -16.58 -0.73 -6.30
CA ALA A 26 -16.38 -1.23 -7.66
C ALA A 26 -14.90 -1.20 -8.08
N TYR A 27 -14.17 -0.12 -7.77
CA TYR A 27 -12.73 -0.05 -8.05
C TYR A 27 -11.92 -1.03 -7.21
N LEU A 28 -12.24 -1.19 -5.93
CA LEU A 28 -11.58 -2.18 -5.09
C LEU A 28 -11.78 -3.60 -5.64
N LEU A 29 -13.01 -3.96 -6.00
CA LEU A 29 -13.31 -5.26 -6.61
C LEU A 29 -12.64 -5.43 -7.98
N ALA A 30 -12.56 -4.37 -8.79
CA ALA A 30 -11.85 -4.39 -10.06
C ALA A 30 -10.34 -4.60 -9.87
N LEU A 31 -9.73 -3.95 -8.87
CA LEU A 31 -8.33 -4.18 -8.51
C LEU A 31 -8.10 -5.62 -8.05
N ILE A 32 -8.95 -6.16 -7.17
CA ILE A 32 -8.88 -7.56 -6.74
C ILE A 32 -8.99 -8.49 -7.95
N ALA A 33 -9.96 -8.27 -8.85
CA ALA A 33 -10.14 -9.08 -10.04
C ALA A 33 -8.92 -9.01 -10.97
N ALA A 34 -8.33 -7.83 -11.18
CA ALA A 34 -7.13 -7.65 -12.00
C ALA A 34 -5.92 -8.38 -11.40
N GLU A 35 -5.76 -8.34 -10.07
CA GLU A 35 -4.70 -9.07 -9.36
C GLU A 35 -4.88 -10.59 -9.42
N LEU A 36 -6.13 -11.07 -9.30
CA LEU A 36 -6.45 -12.50 -9.46
C LEU A 36 -6.19 -12.98 -10.89
N VAL A 37 -6.57 -12.20 -11.90
CA VAL A 37 -6.28 -12.53 -13.31
C VAL A 37 -4.77 -12.53 -13.57
N THR A 38 -4.05 -11.54 -13.05
CA THR A 38 -2.59 -11.44 -13.18
C THR A 38 -1.89 -12.66 -12.57
N THR A 39 -2.34 -13.10 -11.40
CA THR A 39 -1.70 -14.16 -10.61
C THR A 39 -2.07 -15.56 -11.08
N TYR A 40 -3.36 -15.83 -11.35
CA TYR A 40 -3.86 -17.19 -11.56
C TYR A 40 -4.27 -17.51 -12.99
N VAL A 41 -4.44 -16.51 -13.86
CA VAL A 41 -4.93 -16.71 -15.23
C VAL A 41 -3.83 -16.41 -16.24
N ASN A 42 -3.46 -15.14 -16.38
CA ASN A 42 -2.51 -14.70 -17.38
C ASN A 42 -2.05 -13.25 -17.14
N LYS A 43 -0.73 -13.02 -17.17
CA LYS A 43 -0.13 -11.69 -16.97
C LYS A 43 -0.54 -10.65 -18.01
N THR A 44 -0.76 -11.05 -19.27
CA THR A 44 -1.21 -10.15 -20.35
C THR A 44 -2.65 -9.69 -20.14
N TRP A 45 -3.56 -10.59 -19.76
CA TRP A 45 -4.94 -10.22 -19.40
C TRP A 45 -4.98 -9.36 -18.13
N GLY A 46 -4.12 -9.65 -17.17
CA GLY A 46 -3.92 -8.82 -15.98
C GLY A 46 -3.48 -7.40 -16.31
N LEU A 47 -2.45 -7.27 -17.16
CA LEU A 47 -1.97 -5.98 -17.68
C LEU A 47 -3.09 -5.19 -18.39
N ALA A 48 -3.89 -5.86 -19.22
CA ALA A 48 -5.05 -5.25 -19.88
C ALA A 48 -6.08 -4.76 -18.86
N ALA A 49 -6.40 -5.56 -17.83
CA ALA A 49 -7.33 -5.18 -16.77
C ALA A 49 -6.84 -3.95 -15.99
N HIS A 50 -5.57 -3.92 -15.56
CA HIS A 50 -5.01 -2.75 -14.88
C HIS A 50 -5.00 -1.49 -15.77
N THR A 51 -4.76 -1.66 -17.07
CA THR A 51 -4.82 -0.56 -18.04
C THR A 51 -6.24 0.00 -18.15
N ILE A 52 -7.26 -0.86 -18.24
CA ILE A 52 -8.68 -0.46 -18.25
C ILE A 52 -9.03 0.27 -16.95
N ILE A 53 -8.61 -0.24 -15.79
CA ILE A 53 -8.84 0.40 -14.49
C ILE A 53 -8.21 1.79 -14.44
N LEU A 54 -6.98 1.94 -14.93
CA LEU A 54 -6.30 3.24 -14.99
C LEU A 54 -7.07 4.25 -15.84
N PHE A 55 -7.51 3.85 -17.05
CA PHE A 55 -8.31 4.73 -17.91
C PHE A 55 -9.68 5.04 -17.30
N ALA A 56 -10.34 4.07 -16.66
CA ALA A 56 -11.60 4.29 -15.96
C ALA A 56 -11.43 5.29 -14.81
N LEU A 57 -10.38 5.15 -13.98
CA LEU A 57 -10.04 6.10 -12.94
C LEU A 57 -9.82 7.50 -13.51
N LEU A 58 -9.09 7.61 -14.63
CA LEU A 58 -8.81 8.88 -15.30
C LEU A 58 -10.08 9.58 -15.79
N VAL A 59 -10.92 8.86 -16.53
CA VAL A 59 -12.18 9.40 -17.05
C VAL A 59 -13.12 9.78 -15.91
N ASN A 60 -13.28 8.91 -14.92
CA ASN A 60 -14.18 9.18 -13.78
C ASN A 60 -13.69 10.37 -12.94
N ALA A 61 -12.38 10.48 -12.69
CA ALA A 61 -11.79 11.63 -12.02
C ALA A 61 -11.98 12.94 -12.79
N ALA A 62 -12.06 12.90 -14.13
CA ALA A 62 -12.30 14.08 -14.95
C ALA A 62 -13.79 14.48 -15.02
N MET A 63 -14.69 13.51 -14.86
CA MET A 63 -16.14 13.71 -15.02
C MET A 63 -16.87 14.01 -13.70
N VAL A 64 -16.32 13.62 -12.55
CA VAL A 64 -16.96 13.87 -11.26
C VAL A 64 -16.85 15.34 -10.84
N GLU A 65 -17.98 15.91 -10.39
CA GLU A 65 -18.06 17.31 -9.97
C GLU A 65 -17.36 17.57 -8.63
N SER A 66 -17.36 16.57 -7.73
CA SER A 66 -16.70 16.69 -6.42
C SER A 66 -15.19 16.66 -6.57
N LEU A 67 -14.53 17.76 -6.20
CA LEU A 67 -13.07 17.88 -6.20
C LEU A 67 -12.41 16.86 -5.26
N ASP A 68 -12.97 16.66 -4.06
CA ASP A 68 -12.42 15.69 -3.09
C ASP A 68 -12.50 14.26 -3.63
N PHE A 69 -13.61 13.90 -4.29
CA PHE A 69 -13.72 12.58 -4.91
C PHE A 69 -12.81 12.43 -6.12
N SER A 70 -12.69 13.46 -6.98
CA SER A 70 -11.72 13.48 -8.07
C SER A 70 -10.29 13.27 -7.58
N ASN A 71 -9.92 13.95 -6.48
CA ASN A 71 -8.61 13.81 -5.85
C ASN A 71 -8.38 12.39 -5.33
N LEU A 72 -9.37 11.78 -4.67
CA LEU A 72 -9.30 10.38 -4.23
C LEU A 72 -9.09 9.42 -5.41
N LEU A 73 -9.85 9.58 -6.50
CA LEU A 73 -9.67 8.75 -7.71
C LEU A 73 -8.29 8.93 -8.34
N ARG A 74 -7.75 10.16 -8.37
CA ARG A 74 -6.37 10.44 -8.81
C ARG A 74 -5.32 9.77 -7.92
N SER A 75 -5.54 9.76 -6.61
CA SER A 75 -4.67 9.07 -5.65
C SER A 75 -4.66 7.56 -5.82
N MET A 76 -5.68 6.98 -6.46
CA MET A 76 -5.73 5.55 -6.78
C MET A 76 -5.02 5.17 -8.10
N MET A 77 -4.81 6.13 -9.01
CA MET A 77 -4.17 5.87 -10.32
C MET A 77 -2.78 5.22 -10.25
N PRO A 78 -1.90 5.55 -9.27
CA PRO A 78 -0.60 4.90 -9.16
C PRO A 78 -0.66 3.38 -8.93
N ILE A 79 -1.77 2.87 -8.37
CA ILE A 79 -1.94 1.45 -8.05
C ILE A 79 -1.87 0.58 -9.32
N PRO A 80 -2.71 0.77 -10.35
CA PRO A 80 -2.55 0.04 -11.62
C PRO A 80 -1.27 0.42 -12.37
N ILE A 81 -0.75 1.64 -12.23
CA ILE A 81 0.52 2.05 -12.87
C ILE A 81 1.69 1.18 -12.39
N ILE A 82 1.80 0.94 -11.08
CA ILE A 82 2.84 0.07 -10.51
C ILE A 82 2.80 -1.32 -11.17
N ARG A 83 1.59 -1.89 -11.36
CA ARG A 83 1.43 -3.19 -12.03
C ARG A 83 1.76 -3.14 -13.51
N ILE A 84 1.33 -2.10 -14.21
CA ILE A 84 1.65 -1.92 -15.63
C ILE A 84 3.16 -1.88 -15.82
N VAL A 85 3.88 -1.09 -15.02
CA VAL A 85 5.35 -1.02 -15.08
C VAL A 85 5.98 -2.37 -14.72
N GLY A 86 5.55 -3.00 -13.62
CA GLY A 86 6.11 -4.27 -13.15
C GLY A 86 5.89 -5.44 -14.11
N LEU A 87 4.77 -5.46 -14.84
CA LEU A 87 4.44 -6.50 -15.82
C LEU A 87 5.05 -6.25 -17.21
N SER A 88 5.35 -4.99 -17.55
CA SER A 88 5.85 -4.62 -18.89
C SER A 88 7.37 -4.77 -19.02
N ILE A 89 8.11 -4.69 -17.91
CA ILE A 89 9.57 -4.81 -17.93
C ILE A 89 9.94 -6.31 -17.95
N PRO A 90 10.83 -6.76 -18.85
CA PRO A 90 11.33 -8.13 -18.86
C PRO A 90 12.27 -8.36 -17.67
N MET A 91 11.66 -8.57 -16.50
CA MET A 91 12.34 -8.68 -15.21
C MET A 91 13.34 -9.85 -15.13
N MET A 92 13.18 -10.86 -15.99
CA MET A 92 14.05 -12.06 -16.05
C MET A 92 15.54 -11.77 -16.27
N GLN A 93 15.89 -10.58 -16.81
CA GLN A 93 17.29 -10.21 -17.09
C GLN A 93 17.93 -9.36 -15.99
N ILE A 94 17.15 -8.90 -15.01
CA ILE A 94 17.58 -7.98 -13.96
C ILE A 94 17.58 -8.74 -12.63
N LYS A 95 18.59 -8.53 -11.78
CA LYS A 95 18.61 -9.13 -10.44
C LYS A 95 17.36 -8.67 -9.64
N PRO A 96 16.66 -9.57 -8.93
CA PRO A 96 15.42 -9.24 -8.22
C PRO A 96 15.47 -8.00 -7.32
N LEU A 97 16.60 -7.77 -6.65
CA LEU A 97 16.79 -6.58 -5.78
C LEU A 97 16.62 -5.24 -6.52
N TYR A 98 16.95 -5.17 -7.82
CA TYR A 98 16.86 -3.93 -8.60
C TYR A 98 15.47 -3.69 -9.19
N TRP A 99 14.54 -4.65 -9.07
CA TRP A 99 13.15 -4.45 -9.48
C TRP A 99 12.46 -3.40 -8.62
N PHE A 100 12.77 -3.36 -7.32
CA PHE A 100 12.22 -2.40 -6.36
C PHE A 100 12.47 -0.93 -6.75
N PRO A 101 13.72 -0.47 -6.98
CA PRO A 101 13.96 0.93 -7.36
C PRO A 101 13.37 1.26 -8.74
N ILE A 102 13.32 0.31 -9.68
CA ILE A 102 12.71 0.51 -11.01
C ILE A 102 11.23 0.85 -10.88
N VAL A 103 10.50 0.14 -9.99
CA VAL A 103 9.09 0.40 -9.72
C VAL A 103 8.89 1.65 -8.85
N ALA A 104 9.80 1.90 -7.91
CA ALA A 104 9.71 3.05 -7.00
C ALA A 104 9.87 4.40 -7.72
N ILE A 105 10.65 4.48 -8.80
CA ILE A 105 10.86 5.74 -9.54
C ILE A 105 9.53 6.30 -10.10
N PRO A 106 8.75 5.55 -10.91
CA PRO A 106 7.41 5.98 -11.33
C PRO A 106 6.47 6.27 -10.16
N LEU A 107 6.58 5.50 -9.07
CA LEU A 107 5.76 5.69 -7.88
C LEU A 107 6.06 7.04 -7.19
N PHE A 108 7.33 7.39 -7.00
CA PHE A 108 7.71 8.70 -6.49
C PHE A 108 7.28 9.83 -7.42
N ALA A 109 7.46 9.66 -8.74
CA ALA A 109 7.03 10.65 -9.71
C ALA A 109 5.51 10.88 -9.62
N ALA A 110 4.72 9.81 -9.53
CA ALA A 110 3.28 9.90 -9.39
C ALA A 110 2.86 10.54 -8.05
N SER A 111 3.49 10.15 -6.94
CA SER A 111 3.26 10.74 -5.61
C SER A 111 3.54 12.24 -5.59
N ILE A 112 4.68 12.68 -6.15
CA ILE A 112 5.04 14.10 -6.25
C ILE A 112 4.06 14.86 -7.16
N ALA A 113 3.67 14.29 -8.30
CA ALA A 113 2.70 14.89 -9.20
C ALA A 113 1.33 15.07 -8.51
N ILE A 114 0.87 14.05 -7.79
CA ILE A 114 -0.37 14.10 -7.01
C ILE A 114 -0.28 15.18 -5.93
N MET A 115 0.78 15.18 -5.12
CA MET A 115 0.98 16.17 -4.06
C MET A 115 0.92 17.60 -4.60
N ARG A 116 1.60 17.86 -5.72
CA ARG A 116 1.56 19.19 -6.38
C ARG A 116 0.18 19.52 -6.93
N SER A 117 -0.48 18.58 -7.61
CA SER A 117 -1.79 18.81 -8.22
C SER A 117 -2.92 19.03 -7.21
N GLN A 118 -2.80 18.41 -6.03
CA GLN A 118 -3.78 18.48 -4.94
C GLN A 118 -3.40 19.50 -3.87
N ASN A 119 -2.27 20.20 -4.02
CA ASN A 119 -1.68 21.09 -3.02
C ASN A 119 -1.50 20.43 -1.63
N LEU A 120 -1.16 19.14 -1.60
CA LEU A 120 -0.89 18.42 -0.34
C LEU A 120 0.43 18.90 0.26
N THR A 121 0.38 19.30 1.52
CA THR A 121 1.55 19.68 2.30
C THR A 121 2.33 18.44 2.77
N LEU A 122 3.61 18.64 3.13
CA LEU A 122 4.44 17.58 3.72
C LEU A 122 3.84 17.04 5.03
N GLU A 123 3.18 17.90 5.80
CA GLU A 123 2.49 17.52 7.05
C GLU A 123 1.27 16.64 6.77
N GLU A 124 0.46 16.97 5.77
CA GLU A 124 -0.71 16.17 5.40
C GLU A 124 -0.36 14.75 4.94
N VAL A 125 0.77 14.60 4.21
CA VAL A 125 1.27 13.28 3.80
C VAL A 125 2.18 12.63 4.84
N GLY A 126 2.41 13.31 5.97
CA GLY A 126 3.21 12.82 7.10
C GLY A 126 4.72 12.71 6.87
N LEU A 127 5.26 13.45 5.90
CA LEU A 127 6.70 13.67 5.71
C LEU A 127 7.25 14.65 6.75
N ILE A 128 7.01 14.35 8.02
CA ILE A 128 7.48 15.07 9.20
C ILE A 128 8.05 14.07 10.21
N LEU A 129 8.92 14.52 11.10
CA LEU A 129 9.54 13.65 12.11
C LEU A 129 8.54 13.12 13.15
N GLY A 130 7.48 13.90 13.45
CA GLY A 130 6.55 13.59 14.53
C GLY A 130 7.26 13.43 15.89
N LYS A 131 6.67 12.64 16.79
CA LYS A 131 7.26 12.32 18.11
C LYS A 131 8.27 11.19 17.96
N LEU A 132 9.57 11.52 17.89
CA LEU A 132 10.65 10.56 17.63
C LEU A 132 10.61 9.29 18.50
N PRO A 133 10.41 9.33 19.84
CA PRO A 133 10.37 8.10 20.63
C PRO A 133 9.26 7.15 20.19
N LEU A 134 8.10 7.68 19.80
CA LEU A 134 6.98 6.89 19.31
C LEU A 134 7.25 6.37 17.89
N GLN A 135 7.87 7.17 17.02
CA GLN A 135 8.26 6.71 15.68
C GLN A 135 9.32 5.60 15.73
N LEU A 136 10.28 5.69 16.66
CA LEU A 136 11.26 4.63 16.89
C LEU A 136 10.60 3.37 17.45
N LEU A 137 9.62 3.50 18.35
CA LEU A 137 8.83 2.37 18.84
C LEU A 137 8.01 1.70 17.73
N ILE A 138 7.46 2.49 16.80
CA ILE A 138 6.79 1.93 15.61
C ILE A 138 7.83 1.22 14.72
N ALA A 139 9.00 1.82 14.50
CA ALA A 139 10.06 1.25 13.67
C ALA A 139 10.51 -0.14 14.14
N THR A 140 10.57 -0.38 15.46
CA THR A 140 10.97 -1.70 15.99
C THR A 140 9.97 -2.81 15.66
N THR A 141 8.71 -2.49 15.37
CA THR A 141 7.72 -3.49 14.92
C THR A 141 8.11 -4.14 13.59
N GLY A 142 8.94 -3.47 12.79
CA GLY A 142 9.50 -4.00 11.54
C GLY A 142 10.26 -5.32 11.71
N PHE A 143 10.99 -5.47 12.82
CA PHE A 143 11.74 -6.71 13.09
C PHE A 143 10.79 -7.91 13.25
N ILE A 144 9.74 -7.72 14.06
CA ILE A 144 8.78 -8.77 14.37
C ILE A 144 7.96 -9.11 13.12
N THR A 145 7.46 -8.07 12.44
CA THR A 145 6.63 -8.25 11.24
C THR A 145 7.39 -8.98 10.14
N GLY A 146 8.64 -8.59 9.85
CA GLY A 146 9.41 -9.27 8.80
C GLY A 146 9.79 -10.71 9.12
N ILE A 147 10.00 -11.05 10.41
CA ILE A 147 10.21 -12.44 10.83
C ILE A 147 8.93 -13.26 10.62
N ILE A 148 7.78 -12.75 11.05
CA ILE A 148 6.49 -13.43 10.89
C ILE A 148 6.18 -13.63 9.40
N GLU A 149 6.36 -12.59 8.59
CA GLU A 149 6.14 -12.62 7.14
C GLU A 149 7.06 -13.66 6.47
N PHE A 150 8.32 -13.76 6.89
CA PHE A 150 9.23 -14.80 6.40
C PHE A 150 8.74 -16.21 6.76
N MET A 151 8.18 -16.42 7.95
CA MET A 151 7.62 -17.72 8.32
C MET A 151 6.40 -18.11 7.47
N ILE A 152 5.68 -17.11 6.93
CA ILE A 152 4.54 -17.31 6.03
C ILE A 152 5.01 -17.58 4.59
N LEU A 153 5.88 -16.71 4.05
CA LEU A 153 6.24 -16.72 2.63
C LEU A 153 7.47 -17.58 2.29
N ARG A 154 8.44 -17.65 3.20
CA ARG A 154 9.76 -18.30 3.03
C ARG A 154 10.42 -18.01 1.67
N PRO A 155 10.61 -16.73 1.29
CA PRO A 155 11.18 -16.39 -0.01
C PRO A 155 12.67 -16.71 -0.13
N ASP A 156 13.15 -16.84 -1.37
CA ASP A 156 14.57 -16.85 -1.67
C ASP A 156 15.24 -15.51 -1.32
N PRO A 157 16.52 -15.49 -0.95
CA PRO A 157 17.23 -14.26 -0.63
C PRO A 157 17.38 -13.34 -1.84
N LEU A 158 17.19 -12.03 -1.64
CA LEU A 158 17.41 -11.03 -2.69
C LEU A 158 18.90 -10.70 -2.94
N ILE A 159 19.77 -11.08 -2.00
CA ILE A 159 21.22 -10.93 -2.11
C ILE A 159 21.86 -12.32 -2.22
N SER A 160 22.98 -12.42 -2.94
CA SER A 160 23.63 -13.72 -3.16
C SER A 160 24.41 -14.23 -1.95
N GLN A 161 24.83 -13.32 -1.07
CA GLN A 161 25.67 -13.64 0.09
C GLN A 161 25.36 -12.68 1.24
N PHE A 162 25.41 -13.20 2.47
CA PHE A 162 25.20 -12.41 3.68
C PHE A 162 26.47 -11.64 4.07
N THR A 163 26.75 -10.56 3.35
CA THR A 163 27.87 -9.65 3.62
C THR A 163 27.37 -8.28 4.08
N PRO A 164 28.10 -7.55 4.95
CA PRO A 164 27.67 -6.22 5.40
C PRO A 164 27.38 -5.25 4.26
N LEU A 165 28.19 -5.26 3.19
CA LEU A 165 28.01 -4.38 2.04
C LEU A 165 26.68 -4.64 1.31
N LEU A 166 26.38 -5.92 1.01
CA LEU A 166 25.14 -6.28 0.33
C LEU A 166 23.92 -6.09 1.24
N LEU A 167 24.05 -6.36 2.53
CA LEU A 167 22.98 -6.16 3.50
C LEU A 167 22.62 -4.68 3.64
N ILE A 168 23.61 -3.80 3.83
CA ILE A 168 23.39 -2.35 3.95
C ILE A 168 22.85 -1.79 2.62
N GLY A 169 23.43 -2.18 1.48
CA GLY A 169 22.95 -1.75 0.17
C GLY A 169 21.50 -2.18 -0.09
N GLY A 170 21.17 -3.45 0.17
CA GLY A 170 19.82 -3.98 0.06
C GLY A 170 18.84 -3.30 1.02
N PHE A 171 19.27 -3.06 2.27
CA PHE A 171 18.45 -2.37 3.27
C PHE A 171 18.03 -0.98 2.79
N PHE A 172 18.96 -0.16 2.29
CA PHE A 172 18.61 1.17 1.79
C PHE A 172 17.75 1.13 0.54
N ILE A 173 17.97 0.15 -0.35
CA ILE A 173 17.10 -0.07 -1.50
C ILE A 173 15.67 -0.35 -1.03
N LEU A 174 15.47 -1.31 -0.14
CA LEU A 174 14.12 -1.66 0.35
C LEU A 174 13.52 -0.52 1.19
N LEU A 175 14.29 0.11 2.06
CA LEU A 175 13.82 1.24 2.87
C LEU A 175 13.27 2.38 2.00
N ILE A 176 13.93 2.71 0.90
CA ILE A 176 13.51 3.80 0.01
C ILE A 176 12.41 3.32 -0.94
N ALA A 177 12.63 2.18 -1.59
CA ALA A 177 11.79 1.72 -2.70
C ALA A 177 10.47 1.12 -2.27
N THR A 178 10.40 0.48 -1.10
CA THR A 178 9.14 -0.03 -0.54
C THR A 178 8.76 0.78 0.69
N GLY A 179 9.65 0.86 1.68
CA GLY A 179 9.38 1.54 2.95
C GLY A 179 8.92 2.97 2.79
N LEU A 180 9.60 3.80 1.99
CA LEU A 180 9.21 5.19 1.80
C LEU A 180 8.22 5.37 0.66
N ALA A 181 8.49 4.78 -0.51
CA ALA A 181 7.68 5.02 -1.71
C ALA A 181 6.22 4.55 -1.53
N GLU A 182 6.03 3.34 -0.97
CA GLU A 182 4.70 2.79 -0.74
C GLU A 182 4.00 3.51 0.41
N GLU A 183 4.69 3.78 1.52
CA GLU A 183 4.06 4.47 2.65
C GLU A 183 3.65 5.91 2.31
N LEU A 184 4.44 6.61 1.48
CA LEU A 184 4.05 7.91 0.96
C LEU A 184 2.78 7.82 0.11
N LEU A 185 2.70 6.85 -0.80
CA LEU A 185 1.50 6.68 -1.63
C LEU A 185 0.28 6.26 -0.80
N PHE A 186 0.39 5.16 -0.06
CA PHE A 186 -0.75 4.53 0.57
C PHE A 186 -1.18 5.26 1.84
N ARG A 187 -0.26 5.56 2.76
CA ARG A 187 -0.61 6.22 4.04
C ARG A 187 -0.65 7.73 3.86
N GLY A 188 0.40 8.31 3.28
CA GLY A 188 0.51 9.75 3.10
C GLY A 188 -0.59 10.33 2.19
N ILE A 189 -0.75 9.78 0.98
CA ILE A 189 -1.61 10.36 -0.06
C ILE A 189 -3.00 9.70 -0.08
N LEU A 190 -3.08 8.39 -0.30
CA LEU A 190 -4.35 7.69 -0.48
C LEU A 190 -5.17 7.70 0.80
N GLN A 191 -4.61 7.30 1.96
CA GLN A 191 -5.33 7.33 3.23
C GLN A 191 -5.79 8.74 3.59
N THR A 192 -4.97 9.77 3.36
CA THR A 192 -5.38 11.16 3.59
C THR A 192 -6.60 11.54 2.77
N ASN A 193 -6.61 11.25 1.46
CA ASN A 193 -7.77 11.53 0.61
C ASN A 193 -8.99 10.68 0.98
N THR A 194 -8.80 9.39 1.27
CA THR A 194 -9.91 8.52 1.67
C THR A 194 -10.51 8.97 3.00
N MET A 195 -9.70 9.35 3.98
CA MET A 195 -10.19 9.86 5.27
C MET A 195 -10.90 11.21 5.14
N LYS A 196 -10.45 12.10 4.25
CA LYS A 196 -11.16 13.35 3.93
C LYS A 196 -12.54 13.06 3.36
N MET A 197 -12.66 12.01 2.53
CA MET A 197 -13.90 11.63 1.87
C MET A 197 -14.86 10.87 2.79
N ILE A 198 -14.48 9.67 3.25
CA ILE A 198 -15.37 8.70 3.95
C ILE A 198 -15.10 8.63 5.47
N GLY A 199 -14.24 9.50 6.00
CA GLY A 199 -13.89 9.58 7.42
C GLY A 199 -12.76 8.65 7.86
N PRO A 200 -12.20 8.83 9.08
CA PRO A 200 -10.99 8.11 9.52
C PRO A 200 -11.13 6.59 9.58
N ALA A 201 -12.25 6.08 10.10
CA ALA A 201 -12.45 4.64 10.30
C ALA A 201 -12.58 3.89 8.97
N PHE A 202 -13.44 4.38 8.06
CA PHE A 202 -13.59 3.76 6.74
C PHE A 202 -12.39 4.02 5.85
N GLY A 203 -11.76 5.20 5.97
CA GLY A 203 -10.55 5.51 5.22
C GLY A 203 -9.38 4.61 5.58
N LEU A 204 -9.25 4.26 6.86
CA LEU A 204 -8.31 3.24 7.31
C LEU A 204 -8.60 1.89 6.63
N ILE A 205 -9.82 1.38 6.79
CA ILE A 205 -10.20 0.06 6.26
C ILE A 205 -10.01 0.00 4.74
N TYR A 206 -10.51 1.00 4.01
CA TYR A 206 -10.44 1.01 2.56
C TYR A 206 -9.01 1.05 2.04
N THR A 207 -8.17 1.94 2.58
CA THR A 207 -6.76 2.00 2.18
C THR A 207 -6.02 0.71 2.54
N SER A 208 -6.30 0.11 3.70
CA SER A 208 -5.70 -1.18 4.07
C SER A 208 -6.12 -2.30 3.11
N LEU A 209 -7.41 -2.37 2.73
CA LEU A 209 -7.88 -3.34 1.73
C LEU A 209 -7.17 -3.15 0.38
N VAL A 210 -7.08 -1.90 -0.10
CA VAL A 210 -6.39 -1.56 -1.36
C VAL A 210 -4.89 -1.92 -1.30
N PHE A 211 -4.21 -1.70 -0.17
CA PHE A 211 -2.82 -2.13 0.00
C PHE A 211 -2.69 -3.66 -0.03
N THR A 212 -3.59 -4.37 0.64
CA THR A 212 -3.63 -5.84 0.66
C THR A 212 -3.85 -6.44 -0.72
N THR A 213 -4.59 -5.79 -1.63
CA THR A 213 -4.76 -6.32 -3.00
C THR A 213 -3.41 -6.47 -3.71
N MET A 214 -2.45 -5.58 -3.41
CA MET A 214 -1.11 -5.63 -4.00
C MET A 214 -0.26 -6.82 -3.54
N HIS A 215 -0.75 -7.60 -2.58
CA HIS A 215 -0.06 -8.79 -2.04
C HIS A 215 -0.66 -10.10 -2.55
N ILE A 216 -1.74 -10.06 -3.34
CA ILE A 216 -2.37 -11.26 -3.95
C ILE A 216 -1.37 -12.05 -4.79
N GLY A 217 -0.41 -11.38 -5.42
CA GLY A 217 0.65 -12.01 -6.21
C GLY A 217 1.54 -13.00 -5.44
N TRP A 218 1.56 -12.95 -4.10
CA TRP A 218 2.28 -13.91 -3.27
C TRP A 218 1.54 -15.24 -3.07
N ILE A 219 0.29 -15.35 -3.53
CA ILE A 219 -0.53 -16.58 -3.55
C ILE A 219 -0.97 -17.10 -2.16
N TYR A 220 -0.25 -16.78 -1.09
CA TYR A 220 -0.58 -17.22 0.27
C TYR A 220 -1.70 -16.40 0.91
N PHE A 221 -2.85 -17.04 1.18
CA PHE A 221 -3.97 -16.35 1.85
C PHE A 221 -3.61 -15.86 3.27
N ALA A 222 -2.76 -16.60 3.99
CA ALA A 222 -2.27 -16.19 5.31
C ALA A 222 -1.49 -14.87 5.25
N ASP A 223 -0.75 -14.63 4.15
CA ASP A 223 -0.06 -13.38 3.90
C ASP A 223 -1.03 -12.21 3.73
N LEU A 224 -2.15 -12.41 3.02
CA LEU A 224 -3.17 -11.37 2.86
C LEU A 224 -3.77 -10.92 4.20
N VAL A 225 -4.06 -11.88 5.09
CA VAL A 225 -4.57 -11.58 6.44
C VAL A 225 -3.52 -10.85 7.26
N PHE A 226 -2.27 -11.29 7.17
CA PHE A 226 -1.14 -10.69 7.87
C PHE A 226 -0.90 -9.24 7.40
N VAL A 227 -0.73 -9.04 6.10
CA VAL A 227 -0.50 -7.73 5.49
C VAL A 227 -1.66 -6.78 5.72
N PHE A 228 -2.92 -7.25 5.65
CA PHE A 228 -4.08 -6.44 6.03
C PHE A 228 -3.98 -5.96 7.49
N SER A 229 -3.60 -6.84 8.41
CA SER A 229 -3.44 -6.51 9.83
C SER A 229 -2.32 -5.49 10.06
N VAL A 230 -1.18 -5.65 9.37
CA VAL A 230 -0.07 -4.69 9.40
C VAL A 230 -0.49 -3.35 8.79
N ALA A 231 -1.22 -3.36 7.67
CA ALA A 231 -1.72 -2.15 7.03
C ALA A 231 -2.72 -1.40 7.92
N MET A 232 -3.60 -2.10 8.63
CA MET A 232 -4.50 -1.52 9.63
C MET A 232 -3.72 -0.90 10.79
N PHE A 233 -2.68 -1.58 11.29
CA PHE A 233 -1.82 -1.07 12.36
C PHE A 233 -1.07 0.21 11.93
N TYR A 234 -0.39 0.19 10.79
CA TYR A 234 0.33 1.36 10.27
C TYR A 234 -0.61 2.50 9.91
N GLY A 235 -1.76 2.21 9.30
CA GLY A 235 -2.75 3.25 9.00
C GLY A 235 -3.32 3.89 10.27
N TYR A 236 -3.53 3.12 11.33
CA TYR A 236 -3.92 3.66 12.63
C TYR A 236 -2.81 4.49 13.28
N ALA A 237 -1.55 4.02 13.21
CA ALA A 237 -0.40 4.79 13.67
C ALA A 237 -0.28 6.13 12.93
N PHE A 238 -0.53 6.15 11.62
CA PHE A 238 -0.59 7.38 10.82
C PHE A 238 -1.72 8.31 11.27
N ILE A 239 -2.92 7.80 11.53
CA ILE A 239 -4.04 8.61 12.08
C ILE A 239 -3.65 9.30 13.39
N LYS A 240 -2.94 8.59 14.27
CA LYS A 240 -2.55 9.10 15.60
C LYS A 240 -1.36 10.03 15.58
N THR A 241 -0.41 9.82 14.68
CA THR A 241 0.88 10.51 14.72
C THR A 241 1.08 11.52 13.60
N ARG A 242 0.32 11.40 12.50
CA ARG A 242 0.49 12.16 11.25
C ARG A 242 1.92 12.17 10.73
N SER A 243 2.68 11.11 11.01
CA SER A 243 4.04 10.93 10.52
C SER A 243 4.20 9.51 9.99
N ILE A 244 4.81 9.40 8.82
CA ILE A 244 5.13 8.11 8.20
C ILE A 244 6.56 7.66 8.52
N LEU A 245 7.35 8.41 9.30
CA LEU A 245 8.77 8.11 9.54
C LEU A 245 8.97 6.73 10.17
N GLY A 246 8.32 6.47 11.30
CA GLY A 246 8.41 5.19 11.99
C GLY A 246 7.80 4.05 11.19
N ILE A 247 6.74 4.34 10.44
CA ILE A 247 6.08 3.37 9.54
C ILE A 247 7.01 2.99 8.38
N THR A 248 7.66 3.97 7.75
CA THR A 248 8.65 3.79 6.68
C THR A 248 9.82 2.94 7.15
N LEU A 249 10.36 3.25 8.33
CA LEU A 249 11.42 2.47 8.94
C LEU A 249 10.95 1.05 9.27
N ALA A 250 9.77 0.89 9.87
CA ALA A 250 9.21 -0.43 10.20
C ALA A 250 9.04 -1.29 8.95
N HIS A 251 8.45 -0.73 7.89
CA HIS A 251 8.22 -1.44 6.64
C HIS A 251 9.54 -1.77 5.92
N GLY A 252 10.50 -0.85 5.87
CA GLY A 252 11.84 -1.11 5.32
C GLY A 252 12.61 -2.20 6.10
N ILE A 253 12.52 -2.17 7.44
CA ILE A 253 13.09 -3.21 8.31
C ILE A 253 12.38 -4.54 8.10
N SER A 254 11.05 -4.57 7.99
CA SER A 254 10.25 -5.78 7.72
C SER A 254 10.73 -6.47 6.45
N ASN A 255 10.78 -5.73 5.34
CA ASN A 255 11.25 -6.25 4.06
C ASN A 255 12.72 -6.70 4.12
N SER A 256 13.56 -6.00 4.88
CA SER A 256 14.96 -6.40 5.06
C SER A 256 15.10 -7.68 5.87
N MET A 257 14.30 -7.86 6.92
CA MET A 257 14.25 -9.12 7.66
C MET A 257 13.75 -10.25 6.77
N LEU A 258 12.65 -10.02 6.04
CA LEU A 258 12.03 -10.98 5.13
C LEU A 258 12.98 -11.45 4.02
N PHE A 259 13.67 -10.53 3.35
CA PHE A 259 14.41 -10.85 2.11
C PHE A 259 15.94 -10.88 2.24
N LEU A 260 16.52 -10.24 3.26
CA LEU A 260 17.98 -10.06 3.37
C LEU A 260 18.59 -10.78 4.57
N VAL A 261 17.82 -11.01 5.63
CA VAL A 261 18.33 -11.61 6.89
C VAL A 261 17.82 -13.02 7.07
N MET A 262 16.51 -13.21 7.21
CA MET A 262 15.90 -14.49 7.56
C MET A 262 16.18 -15.64 6.57
N PRO A 263 16.28 -15.41 5.24
CA PRO A 263 16.66 -16.48 4.33
C PRO A 263 18.05 -17.09 4.59
N PHE A 264 18.93 -16.38 5.30
CA PHE A 264 20.26 -16.87 5.69
C PHE A 264 20.30 -17.46 7.10
N VAL A 265 19.21 -17.37 7.86
CA VAL A 265 19.11 -17.93 9.20
C VAL A 265 18.76 -19.40 9.08
N ASN A 266 19.61 -20.28 9.63
CA ASN A 266 19.30 -21.70 9.70
C ASN A 266 18.18 -21.96 10.72
N LEU A 267 16.94 -22.04 10.23
CA LEU A 267 15.75 -22.26 11.07
C LEU A 267 15.78 -23.58 11.85
N ALA A 268 16.53 -24.59 11.37
CA ALA A 268 16.69 -25.86 12.07
C ALA A 268 17.36 -25.70 13.45
N VAL A 269 18.14 -24.63 13.65
CA VAL A 269 18.72 -24.28 14.96
C VAL A 269 17.63 -23.92 15.99
N PHE A 270 16.47 -23.46 15.53
CA PHE A 270 15.33 -23.09 16.38
C PHE A 270 14.25 -24.19 16.45
N GLY A 271 14.50 -25.38 15.92
CA GLY A 271 13.53 -26.48 15.89
C GLY A 271 12.31 -26.21 14.99
N LEU A 272 12.42 -25.23 14.09
CA LEU A 272 11.40 -24.88 13.11
C LEU A 272 11.78 -25.56 11.78
N HIS A 273 10.96 -26.51 11.34
CA HIS A 273 11.08 -27.17 10.04
C HIS A 273 10.21 -26.46 8.97
#